data_AF-M4B7H1-F1
#
_entry.id   AF-M4B7H1-F1
#
_cell.length_a   1.000
_cell.length_b   1.000
_cell.length_c   1.000
_cell.angle_alpha   90.00
_cell.angle_beta   90.00
_cell.angle_gamma   90.00
#
_symmetry.space_group_name_H-M   'P 1'
#
loop_
_entity.id
_entity.type
_entity.pdbx_description
1 polymer ?
#
loop_
_entity_poly.entity_id
_entity_poly.type
_entity_poly.pdbx_seq_one_letter_code
_entity_poly.pdbx_strand_id
1 'polypeptide(L)'
;MTHQLEKLKTKWNHFGGRYTETSNKRVTLQSAQHLHSHMQLDLAHNVLEVAAGAGLGSLDIAQYLLHGRSKVPRETKRTFTVTDLSPVMLDMAAKNLGGISSENVEIKCCEANGFTIWGSPDRTGLFAISTAANKELGFEENAVEHPNFAMGKDVPALHQRFTAAGFKQVRIWPFQCIAELWSGEEFAKLHQELFLAKDKELQAKRFAVVKRMADEWLAKRTPIELETYVILASK
;
A
#
# COMPACT_ATOMS: atom_id res chain seq x y z
N MET A 1 -20.01 13.61 -6.26
CA MET A 1 -18.69 12.98 -6.43
C MET A 1 -17.57 13.84 -5.84
N THR A 2 -17.47 15.13 -6.17
CA THR A 2 -16.44 16.07 -5.67
C THR A 2 -16.33 16.12 -4.14
N HIS A 3 -17.46 16.18 -3.41
CA HIS A 3 -17.44 16.26 -1.94
C HIS A 3 -16.86 15.00 -1.25
N GLN A 4 -17.06 13.80 -1.82
CA GLN A 4 -16.48 12.57 -1.27
C GLN A 4 -14.97 12.49 -1.53
N LEU A 5 -14.53 12.94 -2.70
CA LEU A 5 -13.13 13.02 -3.05
C LEU A 5 -12.37 13.98 -2.12
N GLU A 6 -12.94 15.16 -1.85
CA GLU A 6 -12.34 16.14 -0.92
C GLU A 6 -12.26 15.62 0.52
N LYS A 7 -13.27 14.86 0.97
CA LYS A 7 -13.21 14.17 2.27
C LYS A 7 -12.08 13.15 2.32
N LEU A 8 -11.91 12.36 1.26
CA LEU A 8 -10.83 11.37 1.17
C LEU A 8 -9.45 12.05 1.15
N LYS A 9 -9.30 13.12 0.35
CA LYS A 9 -8.09 13.94 0.29
C LYS A 9 -7.73 14.52 1.66
N THR A 10 -8.71 15.09 2.34
CA THR A 10 -8.55 15.62 3.70
C THR A 10 -8.13 14.53 4.68
N LYS A 11 -8.76 13.34 4.64
CA LYS A 11 -8.37 12.20 5.47
C LYS A 11 -6.89 11.82 5.25
N TRP A 12 -6.47 11.70 3.99
CA TRP A 12 -5.07 11.37 3.67
C TRP A 12 -4.08 12.46 4.07
N ASN A 13 -4.43 13.74 3.94
CA ASN A 13 -3.59 14.84 4.40
C ASN A 13 -3.29 14.76 5.91
N HIS A 14 -4.26 14.31 6.72
CA HIS A 14 -4.08 14.15 8.17
C HIS A 14 -3.37 12.84 8.54
N PHE A 15 -3.62 11.77 7.78
CA PHE A 15 -3.12 10.44 8.10
C PHE A 15 -1.75 10.13 7.49
N GLY A 16 -1.38 10.82 6.41
CA GLY A 16 -0.31 10.40 5.51
C GLY A 16 1.05 10.24 6.18
N GLY A 17 1.45 11.21 7.01
CA GLY A 17 2.71 11.11 7.75
C GLY A 17 2.78 9.88 8.66
N ARG A 18 1.69 9.56 9.38
CA ARG A 18 1.64 8.37 10.23
C ARG A 18 1.69 7.10 9.41
N TYR A 19 0.91 7.02 8.33
CA TYR A 19 0.92 5.88 7.42
C TYR A 19 2.34 5.60 6.89
N THR A 20 3.05 6.65 6.48
CA THR A 20 4.43 6.56 5.99
C THR A 20 5.38 5.95 7.02
N GLU A 21 5.28 6.38 8.28
CA GLU A 21 6.15 5.90 9.36
C GLU A 21 5.79 4.49 9.88
N THR A 22 4.59 3.99 9.56
CA THR A 22 4.07 2.73 10.09
C THR A 22 3.82 1.71 8.96
N SER A 23 2.60 1.65 8.43
CA SER A 23 2.20 0.69 7.39
C SER A 23 3.09 0.72 6.16
N ASN A 24 3.53 1.90 5.71
CA ASN A 24 4.29 1.98 4.47
C ASN A 24 5.66 1.30 4.59
N LYS A 25 6.41 1.61 5.65
CA LYS A 25 7.74 1.03 5.91
C LYS A 25 7.69 -0.46 6.23
N ARG A 26 6.63 -0.93 6.91
CA ARG A 26 6.55 -2.32 7.39
C ARG A 26 5.83 -3.26 6.43
N VAL A 27 4.81 -2.81 5.72
CA VAL A 27 3.91 -3.68 4.93
C VAL A 27 3.91 -3.28 3.47
N THR A 28 3.52 -2.05 3.14
CA THR A 28 3.26 -1.64 1.75
C THR A 28 4.53 -1.68 0.88
N LEU A 29 5.71 -1.38 1.45
CA LEU A 29 6.98 -1.43 0.71
C LEU A 29 7.30 -2.83 0.19
N GLN A 30 6.91 -3.89 0.91
CA GLN A 30 7.11 -5.27 0.46
C GLN A 30 6.35 -5.54 -0.84
N SER A 31 5.07 -5.11 -0.91
CA SER A 31 4.25 -5.26 -2.12
C SER A 31 4.82 -4.48 -3.30
N ALA A 32 5.30 -3.26 -3.05
CA ALA A 32 5.84 -2.39 -4.09
C ALA A 32 7.10 -3.01 -4.70
N GLN A 33 8.09 -3.38 -3.88
CA GLN A 33 9.33 -4.00 -4.34
C GLN A 33 9.09 -5.31 -5.08
N HIS A 34 8.17 -6.14 -4.59
CA HIS A 34 7.81 -7.38 -5.28
C HIS A 34 7.21 -7.09 -6.67
N LEU A 35 6.25 -6.16 -6.77
CA LEU A 35 5.68 -5.72 -8.04
C LEU A 35 6.76 -5.21 -9.00
N HIS A 36 7.62 -4.30 -8.55
CA HIS A 36 8.64 -3.66 -9.38
C HIS A 36 9.60 -4.66 -10.03
N SER A 37 9.93 -5.75 -9.32
CA SER A 37 10.80 -6.82 -9.82
C SER A 37 10.27 -7.51 -11.09
N HIS A 38 8.98 -7.36 -11.39
CA HIS A 38 8.34 -7.96 -12.56
C HIS A 38 7.97 -6.95 -13.66
N MET A 39 8.27 -5.66 -13.49
CA MET A 39 7.81 -4.59 -14.39
C MET A 39 8.82 -4.18 -15.48
N GLN A 40 9.96 -4.87 -15.61
CA GLN A 40 11.02 -4.54 -16.59
C GLN A 40 11.43 -3.05 -16.54
N LEU A 41 11.49 -2.49 -15.34
CA LEU A 41 11.73 -1.06 -15.12
C LEU A 41 13.11 -0.60 -15.63
N ASP A 42 14.07 -1.51 -15.80
CA ASP A 42 15.38 -1.26 -16.40
C ASP A 42 15.31 -0.91 -17.90
N LEU A 43 14.23 -1.30 -18.59
CA LEU A 43 13.97 -1.00 -20.01
C LEU A 43 12.92 0.10 -20.21
N ALA A 44 12.24 0.53 -19.14
CA ALA A 44 11.13 1.48 -19.22
C ALA A 44 11.58 2.91 -19.57
N HIS A 45 10.96 3.54 -20.56
CA HIS A 45 11.27 4.93 -20.91
C HIS A 45 10.40 5.91 -20.11
N ASN A 46 9.15 5.54 -19.88
CA ASN A 46 8.18 6.33 -19.13
C ASN A 46 7.54 5.42 -18.07
N VAL A 47 7.55 5.86 -16.82
CA VAL A 47 6.89 5.18 -15.71
C VAL A 47 5.87 6.12 -15.10
N LEU A 48 4.65 5.62 -14.88
CA LEU A 48 3.62 6.29 -14.11
C LEU A 48 3.30 5.43 -12.89
N GLU A 49 3.51 5.97 -11.70
CA GLU A 49 3.09 5.35 -10.45
C GLU A 49 1.87 6.08 -9.89
N VAL A 50 0.83 5.33 -9.55
CA VAL A 50 -0.45 5.86 -9.05
C VAL A 50 -0.65 5.48 -7.60
N ALA A 51 -1.02 6.46 -6.77
CA ALA A 51 -1.13 6.32 -5.31
C ALA A 51 0.19 5.91 -4.65
N ALA A 52 1.27 6.61 -5.02
CA ALA A 52 2.63 6.38 -4.55
C ALA A 52 2.87 6.76 -3.07
N GLY A 53 1.91 7.43 -2.44
CA GLY A 53 2.06 7.96 -1.09
C GLY A 53 3.26 8.91 -0.98
N ALA A 54 4.04 8.77 0.09
CA ALA A 54 5.24 9.56 0.32
C ALA A 54 6.44 9.18 -0.56
N GLY A 55 6.25 8.31 -1.56
CA GLY A 55 7.29 7.95 -2.54
C GLY A 55 8.37 6.99 -2.03
N LEU A 56 8.17 6.30 -0.90
CA LEU A 56 9.16 5.33 -0.40
C LEU A 56 9.31 4.11 -1.32
N GLY A 57 8.20 3.64 -1.91
CA GLY A 57 8.25 2.61 -2.97
C GLY A 57 8.88 3.15 -4.25
N SER A 58 8.59 4.42 -4.58
CA SER A 58 9.12 5.11 -5.77
C SER A 58 10.65 5.18 -5.78
N LEU A 59 11.30 5.20 -4.61
CA LEU A 59 12.76 5.13 -4.50
C LEU A 59 13.32 3.85 -5.13
N ASP A 60 12.61 2.73 -5.03
CA ASP A 60 13.02 1.47 -5.66
C ASP A 60 12.90 1.58 -7.19
N ILE A 61 11.79 2.09 -7.73
CA ILE A 61 11.63 2.36 -9.17
C ILE A 61 12.77 3.24 -9.68
N ALA A 62 13.05 4.34 -8.98
CA ALA A 62 14.11 5.28 -9.36
C ALA A 62 15.47 4.60 -9.52
N GLN A 63 15.81 3.60 -8.69
CA GLN A 63 17.07 2.86 -8.85
C GLN A 63 17.17 2.12 -10.17
N TYR A 64 16.06 1.58 -10.71
CA TYR A 64 16.03 0.95 -12.03
C TYR A 64 16.18 1.97 -13.17
N LEU A 65 15.76 3.21 -12.93
CA LEU A 65 15.80 4.27 -13.93
C LEU A 65 17.20 4.87 -14.10
N LEU A 66 17.98 4.87 -13.02
CA LEU A 66 19.34 5.39 -13.01
C LEU A 66 20.34 4.48 -13.75
N HIS A 67 21.42 5.10 -14.23
CA HIS A 67 22.44 4.48 -15.09
C HIS A 67 23.03 3.16 -14.55
N GLY A 68 23.09 2.98 -13.23
CA GLY A 68 23.66 1.78 -12.61
C GLY A 68 22.85 0.49 -12.84
N ARG A 69 21.56 0.61 -13.18
CA ARG A 69 20.68 -0.54 -13.47
C ARG A 69 19.93 -0.44 -14.80
N SER A 70 19.90 0.77 -15.38
CA SER A 70 19.30 1.02 -16.69
C SER A 70 19.93 0.16 -17.79
N LYS A 71 19.08 -0.42 -18.65
CA LYS A 71 19.47 -1.09 -19.90
C LYS A 71 19.17 -0.25 -21.15
N VAL A 72 18.58 0.93 -21.00
CA VAL A 72 18.40 1.88 -22.12
C VAL A 72 19.70 2.67 -22.37
N PRO A 73 19.95 3.13 -23.63
CA PRO A 73 21.11 3.96 -23.95
C PRO A 73 21.21 5.22 -23.09
N ARG A 74 22.42 5.69 -22.80
CA ARG A 74 22.67 6.78 -21.83
C ARG A 74 22.01 8.09 -22.24
N GLU A 75 21.99 8.36 -23.54
CA GLU A 75 21.38 9.52 -24.19
C GLU A 75 19.85 9.51 -24.18
N THR A 76 19.24 8.38 -23.80
CA THR A 76 17.78 8.26 -23.76
C THR A 76 17.24 8.96 -22.53
N LYS A 77 16.48 10.03 -22.76
CA LYS A 77 15.74 10.70 -21.69
C LYS A 77 14.58 9.81 -21.21
N ARG A 78 14.47 9.65 -19.90
CA ARG A 78 13.43 8.88 -19.22
C ARG A 78 12.56 9.80 -18.37
N THR A 79 11.29 9.44 -18.19
CA THR A 79 10.37 10.19 -17.33
C THR A 79 9.73 9.27 -16.31
N PHE A 80 9.70 9.72 -15.06
CA PHE A 80 9.00 9.05 -13.97
C PHE A 80 7.99 10.00 -13.34
N THR A 81 6.72 9.72 -13.54
CA THR A 81 5.62 10.47 -12.95
C THR A 81 5.10 9.72 -11.73
N VAL A 82 5.30 10.31 -10.56
CA VAL A 82 4.84 9.83 -9.27
C VAL A 82 3.56 10.58 -8.92
N THR A 83 2.49 9.87 -8.60
CA THR A 83 1.20 10.51 -8.32
C THR A 83 0.54 10.04 -7.04
N ASP A 84 -0.18 10.96 -6.40
CA ASP A 84 -0.99 10.69 -5.23
C ASP A 84 -2.13 11.70 -5.16
N LEU A 85 -3.21 11.36 -4.45
CA LEU A 85 -4.34 12.26 -4.23
C LEU A 85 -4.02 13.34 -3.19
N SER A 86 -3.15 13.04 -2.23
CA SER A 86 -2.85 13.89 -1.09
C SER A 86 -1.67 14.83 -1.38
N PRO A 87 -1.87 16.16 -1.32
CA PRO A 87 -0.76 17.12 -1.44
C PRO A 87 0.32 16.91 -0.38
N VAL A 88 -0.06 16.51 0.84
CA VAL A 88 0.89 16.19 1.91
C VAL A 88 1.77 14.99 1.53
N MET A 89 1.19 13.96 0.90
CA MET A 89 1.96 12.82 0.37
C MET A 89 2.87 13.25 -0.77
N LEU A 90 2.39 14.07 -1.70
CA LEU A 90 3.19 14.60 -2.81
C LEU A 90 4.36 15.45 -2.34
N ASP A 91 4.16 16.30 -1.33
CA ASP A 91 5.23 17.11 -0.74
C ASP A 91 6.31 16.21 -0.11
N MET A 92 5.92 15.13 0.56
CA MET A 92 6.86 14.15 1.08
C MET A 92 7.57 13.38 -0.04
N ALA A 93 6.86 12.97 -1.08
CA ALA A 93 7.43 12.29 -2.24
C ALA A 93 8.45 13.18 -2.96
N ALA A 94 8.11 14.44 -3.20
CA ALA A 94 9.01 15.42 -3.82
C ALA A 94 10.28 15.63 -2.98
N LYS A 95 10.17 15.67 -1.64
CA LYS A 95 11.34 15.73 -0.75
C LYS A 95 12.20 14.47 -0.83
N ASN A 96 11.57 13.29 -0.78
CA ASN A 96 12.28 12.01 -0.82
C ASN A 96 12.99 11.78 -2.17
N LEU A 97 12.41 12.26 -3.27
CA LEU A 97 12.92 12.07 -4.64
C LEU A 97 13.77 13.26 -5.15
N GLY A 98 13.80 14.38 -4.44
CA GLY A 98 14.30 15.67 -4.93
C GLY A 98 15.78 15.70 -5.34
N GLY A 99 16.59 14.74 -4.92
CA GLY A 99 18.00 14.61 -5.30
C GLY A 99 18.29 13.58 -6.40
N ILE A 100 17.27 12.93 -6.95
CA ILE A 100 17.45 11.80 -7.87
C ILE A 100 17.40 12.22 -9.34
N SER A 101 16.63 13.27 -9.65
CA SER A 101 16.54 13.80 -11.01
C SER A 101 17.93 14.11 -11.57
N SER A 102 18.11 13.78 -12.84
CA SER A 102 19.37 13.99 -13.57
C SER A 102 19.07 14.43 -15.00
N GLU A 103 20.09 14.71 -15.79
CA GLU A 103 19.95 15.07 -17.20
C GLU A 103 19.10 14.05 -17.99
N ASN A 104 19.24 12.75 -17.66
CA ASN A 104 18.60 11.66 -18.41
C ASN A 104 17.38 11.05 -17.68
N VAL A 105 17.08 11.49 -16.46
CA VAL A 105 15.91 11.00 -15.68
C VAL A 105 15.17 12.19 -15.09
N GLU A 106 13.97 12.45 -15.61
CA GLU A 106 13.08 13.49 -15.14
C GLU A 106 12.01 12.89 -14.22
N ILE A 107 11.99 13.30 -12.94
CA ILE A 107 10.98 12.86 -11.98
C ILE A 107 9.97 13.99 -11.73
N LYS A 108 8.68 13.66 -11.81
CA LYS A 108 7.56 14.58 -11.59
C LYS A 108 6.67 14.05 -10.48
N CYS A 109 6.25 14.92 -9.57
CA CYS A 109 5.19 14.61 -8.61
C CYS A 109 3.92 15.35 -9.05
N CYS A 110 2.82 14.63 -9.25
CA CYS A 110 1.56 15.21 -9.74
C CYS A 110 0.36 14.67 -8.95
N GLU A 111 -0.67 15.50 -8.79
CA GLU A 111 -1.92 15.05 -8.19
C GLU A 111 -2.67 14.12 -9.14
N ALA A 112 -3.02 12.92 -8.68
CA ALA A 112 -3.91 12.02 -9.39
C ALA A 112 -4.70 11.12 -8.41
N ASN A 113 -5.89 10.72 -8.83
CA ASN A 113 -6.70 9.78 -8.06
C ASN A 113 -6.24 8.34 -8.29
N GLY A 114 -6.23 7.56 -7.23
CA GLY A 114 -5.92 6.14 -7.27
C GLY A 114 -6.59 5.39 -6.13
N PHE A 115 -6.66 4.07 -6.27
CA PHE A 115 -7.04 3.17 -5.20
C PHE A 115 -6.23 1.89 -5.30
N THR A 116 -6.09 1.20 -4.18
CA THR A 116 -5.41 -0.09 -4.10
C THR A 116 -6.43 -1.21 -3.96
N ILE A 117 -6.11 -2.35 -4.57
CA ILE A 117 -6.89 -3.58 -4.45
C ILE A 117 -6.16 -4.49 -3.47
N TRP A 118 -6.87 -4.94 -2.45
CA TRP A 118 -6.35 -5.96 -1.52
C TRP A 118 -6.85 -7.34 -1.93
N GLY A 119 -6.17 -8.37 -1.42
CA GLY A 119 -6.44 -9.77 -1.67
C GLY A 119 -7.69 -10.27 -0.93
N SER A 120 -7.60 -11.47 -0.39
CA SER A 120 -8.66 -12.06 0.43
C SER A 120 -8.64 -11.50 1.86
N PRO A 121 -9.79 -11.07 2.40
CA PRO A 121 -9.92 -10.70 3.81
C PRO A 121 -9.52 -11.84 4.77
N ASP A 122 -9.87 -13.09 4.42
CA ASP A 122 -9.62 -14.27 5.27
C ASP A 122 -8.14 -14.59 5.41
N ARG A 123 -7.33 -14.11 4.48
CA ARG A 123 -5.86 -14.22 4.49
C ARG A 123 -5.18 -12.95 4.99
N THR A 124 -5.96 -11.96 5.43
CA THR A 124 -5.43 -10.66 5.83
C THR A 124 -5.59 -10.45 7.34
N GLY A 125 -4.72 -11.09 8.12
CA GLY A 125 -4.70 -10.97 9.59
C GLY A 125 -4.62 -9.53 10.08
N LEU A 126 -3.90 -8.66 9.35
CA LEU A 126 -3.71 -7.25 9.70
C LEU A 126 -5.06 -6.51 9.88
N PHE A 127 -6.04 -6.78 9.02
CA PHE A 127 -7.36 -6.17 9.11
C PHE A 127 -8.39 -7.06 9.78
N ALA A 128 -8.31 -8.39 9.63
CA ALA A 128 -9.23 -9.31 10.29
C ALA A 128 -9.18 -9.17 11.82
N ILE A 129 -7.98 -9.09 12.40
CA ILE A 129 -7.79 -8.87 13.84
C ILE A 129 -8.32 -7.49 14.25
N SER A 130 -8.02 -6.45 13.47
CA SER A 130 -8.46 -5.08 13.75
C SER A 130 -9.99 -4.95 13.76
N THR A 131 -10.66 -5.54 12.77
CA THR A 131 -12.12 -5.58 12.66
C THR A 131 -12.75 -6.36 13.82
N ALA A 132 -12.21 -7.53 14.17
CA ALA A 132 -12.68 -8.33 15.30
C ALA A 132 -12.50 -7.59 16.63
N ALA A 133 -11.35 -6.96 16.86
CA ALA A 133 -11.08 -6.18 18.06
C ALA A 133 -12.02 -4.97 18.18
N ASN A 134 -12.29 -4.26 17.07
CA ASN A 134 -13.26 -3.16 17.07
C ASN A 134 -14.66 -3.64 17.44
N LYS A 135 -15.08 -4.80 16.94
CA LYS A 135 -16.38 -5.41 17.30
C LYS A 135 -16.45 -5.75 18.79
N GLU A 136 -15.42 -6.37 19.35
CA GLU A 136 -15.37 -6.70 20.79
C GLU A 136 -15.38 -5.46 21.69
N LEU A 137 -14.80 -4.36 21.22
CA LEU A 137 -14.75 -3.09 21.95
C LEU A 137 -15.99 -2.21 21.73
N GLY A 138 -16.96 -2.63 20.91
CA GLY A 138 -18.19 -1.88 20.63
C GLY A 138 -18.05 -0.76 19.59
N PHE A 139 -17.01 -0.77 18.77
CA PHE A 139 -16.79 0.21 17.69
C PHE A 139 -17.42 -0.26 16.37
N GLU A 140 -18.75 -0.36 16.31
CA GLU A 140 -19.49 -0.95 15.20
C GLU A 140 -19.19 -0.31 13.83
N GLU A 141 -19.05 1.03 13.77
CA GLU A 141 -18.70 1.76 12.54
C GLU A 141 -17.33 1.37 11.97
N ASN A 142 -16.43 0.86 12.81
CA ASN A 142 -15.08 0.41 12.44
C ASN A 142 -14.96 -1.13 12.42
N ALA A 143 -16.09 -1.84 12.53
CA ALA A 143 -16.17 -3.30 12.47
C ALA A 143 -16.64 -3.82 11.10
N VAL A 144 -16.79 -2.93 10.12
CA VAL A 144 -17.10 -3.30 8.74
C VAL A 144 -15.83 -3.61 7.94
N GLU A 145 -15.96 -4.47 6.94
CA GLU A 145 -14.87 -4.78 6.03
C GLU A 145 -14.43 -3.55 5.22
N HIS A 146 -13.12 -3.42 5.01
CA HIS A 146 -12.58 -2.31 4.25
C HIS A 146 -12.90 -2.43 2.74
N PRO A 147 -13.34 -1.35 2.07
CA PRO A 147 -13.77 -1.39 0.67
C PRO A 147 -12.68 -1.82 -0.33
N ASN A 148 -11.40 -1.71 0.04
CA ASN A 148 -10.29 -2.17 -0.83
C ASN A 148 -10.31 -3.69 -1.09
N PHE A 149 -11.01 -4.48 -0.27
CA PHE A 149 -11.22 -5.90 -0.51
C PHE A 149 -12.29 -6.19 -1.57
N ALA A 150 -13.17 -5.23 -1.88
CA ALA A 150 -14.37 -5.47 -2.68
C ALA A 150 -14.06 -6.07 -4.07
N MET A 151 -12.99 -5.60 -4.73
CA MET A 151 -12.57 -6.14 -6.03
C MET A 151 -11.72 -7.40 -5.91
N GLY A 152 -11.03 -7.60 -4.79
CA GLY A 152 -10.13 -8.74 -4.60
C GLY A 152 -10.80 -10.07 -4.31
N LYS A 153 -12.06 -10.03 -3.87
CA LYS A 153 -12.89 -11.21 -3.58
C LYS A 153 -13.27 -12.01 -4.83
N ASP A 154 -13.33 -11.36 -5.99
CA ASP A 154 -13.77 -11.97 -7.24
C ASP A 154 -12.71 -11.74 -8.32
N VAL A 155 -11.65 -12.55 -8.27
CA VAL A 155 -10.55 -12.51 -9.23
C VAL A 155 -11.03 -12.75 -10.68
N PRO A 156 -11.96 -13.68 -10.97
CA PRO A 156 -12.56 -13.80 -12.30
C PRO A 156 -13.22 -12.51 -12.79
N ALA A 157 -14.05 -11.85 -11.98
CA ALA A 157 -14.65 -10.58 -12.35
C ALA A 157 -13.60 -9.46 -12.49
N LEU A 158 -12.55 -9.46 -11.67
CA LEU A 158 -11.44 -8.53 -11.80
C LEU A 158 -10.72 -8.69 -13.15
N HIS A 159 -10.45 -9.94 -13.58
CA HIS A 159 -9.93 -10.23 -14.92
C HIS A 159 -10.82 -9.71 -16.05
N GLN A 160 -12.14 -9.90 -15.93
CA GLN A 160 -13.10 -9.39 -16.91
C GLN A 160 -13.08 -7.87 -16.98
N ARG A 161 -12.94 -7.17 -15.83
CA ARG A 161 -12.82 -5.71 -15.79
C ARG A 161 -11.58 -5.20 -16.52
N PHE A 162 -10.42 -5.82 -16.33
CA PHE A 162 -9.20 -5.47 -17.08
C PHE A 162 -9.38 -5.72 -18.58
N THR A 163 -9.97 -6.85 -18.95
CA THR A 163 -10.23 -7.20 -20.36
C THR A 163 -11.20 -6.19 -21.01
N ALA A 164 -12.28 -5.83 -20.31
CA ALA A 164 -13.26 -4.85 -20.77
C ALA A 164 -12.65 -3.43 -20.89
N ALA A 165 -11.66 -3.11 -20.06
CA ALA A 165 -10.88 -1.86 -20.15
C ALA A 165 -9.83 -1.88 -21.29
N GLY A 166 -9.75 -2.97 -22.06
CA GLY A 166 -8.87 -3.12 -23.21
C GLY A 166 -7.48 -3.65 -22.90
N PHE A 167 -7.21 -4.08 -21.66
CA PHE A 167 -5.95 -4.71 -21.32
C PHE A 167 -5.90 -6.17 -21.79
N LYS A 168 -4.70 -6.62 -22.16
CA LYS A 168 -4.35 -7.96 -22.62
C LYS A 168 -3.30 -8.56 -21.70
N GLN A 169 -3.10 -9.88 -21.82
CA GLN A 169 -2.11 -10.64 -21.05
C GLN A 169 -2.20 -10.41 -19.53
N VAL A 170 -3.43 -10.24 -19.02
CA VAL A 170 -3.68 -9.99 -17.60
C VAL A 170 -3.20 -11.20 -16.80
N ARG A 171 -2.33 -10.95 -15.82
CA ARG A 171 -1.85 -11.92 -14.82
C ARG A 171 -2.11 -11.33 -13.45
N ILE A 172 -2.78 -12.09 -12.60
CA ILE A 172 -3.12 -11.71 -11.23
C ILE A 172 -2.66 -12.83 -10.32
N TRP A 173 -1.84 -12.51 -9.31
CA TRP A 173 -1.48 -13.46 -8.26
C TRP A 173 -1.42 -12.79 -6.90
N PRO A 174 -1.76 -13.52 -5.83
CA PRO A 174 -1.69 -12.98 -4.47
C PRO A 174 -0.22 -12.82 -4.05
N PHE A 175 0.04 -11.78 -3.26
CA PHE A 175 1.30 -11.57 -2.57
C PHE A 175 1.03 -11.24 -1.10
N GLN A 176 1.78 -11.86 -0.21
CA GLN A 176 1.61 -11.75 1.23
C GLN A 176 2.60 -10.73 1.80
N CYS A 177 2.08 -9.57 2.24
CA CYS A 177 2.88 -8.57 2.93
C CYS A 177 2.85 -8.85 4.43
N ILE A 178 3.92 -9.44 4.96
CA ILE A 178 3.99 -9.93 6.33
C ILE A 178 4.18 -8.75 7.29
N ALA A 179 3.27 -8.57 8.24
CA ALA A 179 3.40 -7.56 9.29
C ALA A 179 4.06 -8.12 10.56
N GLU A 180 3.75 -9.36 10.94
CA GLU A 180 4.29 -10.03 12.13
C GLU A 180 4.18 -11.56 11.99
N LEU A 181 5.15 -12.30 12.53
CA LEU A 181 5.28 -13.76 12.37
C LEU A 181 5.18 -14.54 13.67
N TRP A 182 5.52 -13.94 14.80
CA TRP A 182 5.88 -14.68 16.01
C TRP A 182 5.28 -14.11 17.29
N SER A 183 4.98 -12.81 17.34
CA SER A 183 4.57 -12.15 18.59
C SER A 183 3.27 -11.36 18.44
N GLY A 184 2.21 -11.80 19.12
CA GLY A 184 0.99 -11.00 19.22
C GLY A 184 1.21 -9.69 19.98
N GLU A 185 2.21 -9.63 20.85
CA GLU A 185 2.60 -8.39 21.54
C GLU A 185 3.19 -7.36 20.58
N GLU A 186 4.13 -7.77 19.70
CA GLU A 186 4.73 -6.87 18.72
C GLU A 186 3.69 -6.41 17.68
N PHE A 187 2.77 -7.30 17.29
CA PHE A 187 1.63 -6.90 16.49
C PHE A 187 0.73 -5.88 17.19
N ALA A 188 0.44 -6.06 18.48
CA ALA A 188 -0.38 -5.11 19.24
C ALA A 188 0.29 -3.74 19.37
N LYS A 189 1.62 -3.69 19.53
CA LYS A 189 2.40 -2.44 19.51
C LYS A 189 2.27 -1.72 18.15
N LEU A 190 2.48 -2.45 17.05
CA LEU A 190 2.27 -1.93 15.70
C LEU A 190 0.84 -1.42 15.49
N HIS A 191 -0.17 -2.18 15.92
CA HIS A 191 -1.58 -1.78 15.80
C HIS A 191 -1.87 -0.49 16.56
N GLN A 192 -1.31 -0.34 17.75
CA GLN A 192 -1.45 0.87 18.55
C GLN A 192 -0.79 2.10 17.90
N GLU A 193 0.37 1.94 17.26
CA GLU A 193 1.02 2.99 16.46
C GLU A 193 0.15 3.43 15.27
N LEU A 194 -0.55 2.48 14.64
CA LEU A 194 -1.45 2.73 13.52
C LEU A 194 -2.74 3.43 13.95
N PHE A 195 -3.37 2.93 15.02
CA PHE A 195 -4.70 3.32 15.47
C PHE A 195 -4.63 3.99 16.86
N LEU A 196 -4.07 5.19 16.89
CA LEU A 196 -3.95 5.98 18.12
C LEU A 196 -5.34 6.24 18.76
N ALA A 197 -5.49 5.79 20.00
CA ALA A 197 -6.56 6.23 20.90
C ALA A 197 -6.05 7.36 21.80
N LYS A 198 -6.86 8.39 22.03
CA LYS A 198 -6.50 9.50 22.94
C LYS A 198 -6.60 9.10 24.42
N ASP A 199 -7.51 8.18 24.72
CA ASP A 199 -7.74 7.66 26.06
C ASP A 199 -6.79 6.50 26.37
N LYS A 200 -6.05 6.62 27.47
CA LYS A 200 -5.07 5.61 27.94
C LYS A 200 -5.75 4.32 28.41
N GLU A 201 -6.94 4.41 29.00
CA GLU A 201 -7.67 3.22 29.44
C GLU A 201 -8.14 2.41 28.24
N LEU A 202 -8.77 3.09 27.28
CA LEU A 202 -9.11 2.47 26.00
C LEU A 202 -7.90 1.93 25.25
N GLN A 203 -6.76 2.63 25.29
CA GLN A 203 -5.52 2.19 24.67
C GLN A 203 -5.03 0.87 25.27
N ALA A 204 -4.99 0.76 26.60
CA ALA A 204 -4.60 -0.46 27.30
C ALA A 204 -5.58 -1.61 27.02
N LYS A 205 -6.89 -1.33 27.05
CA LYS A 205 -7.93 -2.32 26.73
C LYS A 205 -7.80 -2.82 25.30
N ARG A 206 -7.62 -1.92 24.33
CA ARG A 206 -7.41 -2.27 22.91
C ARG A 206 -6.15 -3.10 22.72
N PHE A 207 -5.05 -2.71 23.36
CA PHE A 207 -3.80 -3.46 23.31
C PHE A 207 -3.99 -4.90 23.78
N ALA A 208 -4.63 -5.11 24.94
CA ALA A 208 -4.87 -6.44 25.48
C ALA A 208 -5.74 -7.31 24.56
N VAL A 209 -6.80 -6.73 23.98
CA VAL A 209 -7.68 -7.44 23.03
C VAL A 209 -6.92 -7.81 21.75
N VAL A 210 -6.22 -6.86 21.14
CA VAL A 210 -5.46 -7.09 19.90
C VAL A 210 -4.36 -8.12 20.12
N LYS A 211 -3.61 -8.02 21.23
CA LYS A 211 -2.57 -9.00 21.58
C LYS A 211 -3.15 -10.40 21.65
N ARG A 212 -4.24 -10.60 22.40
CA ARG A 212 -4.90 -11.91 22.54
C ARG A 212 -5.32 -12.47 21.19
N MET A 213 -6.00 -11.67 20.36
CA MET A 213 -6.44 -12.10 19.03
C MET A 213 -5.28 -12.40 18.08
N ALA A 214 -4.18 -11.65 18.21
CA ALA A 214 -2.97 -11.90 17.45
C ALA A 214 -2.27 -13.19 17.89
N ASP A 215 -2.19 -13.47 19.20
CA ASP A 215 -1.69 -14.75 19.72
C ASP A 215 -2.55 -15.92 19.21
N GLU A 216 -3.89 -15.77 19.21
CA GLU A 216 -4.83 -16.77 18.66
C GLU A 216 -4.66 -16.97 17.14
N TRP A 217 -4.37 -15.90 16.39
CA TRP A 217 -4.10 -15.97 14.96
C TRP A 217 -2.79 -16.74 14.69
N LEU A 218 -1.71 -16.35 15.37
CA LEU A 218 -0.38 -16.95 15.22
C LEU A 218 -0.36 -18.42 15.67
N ALA A 219 -1.19 -18.81 16.65
CA ALA A 219 -1.35 -20.19 17.06
C ALA A 219 -1.82 -21.13 15.92
N LYS A 220 -2.48 -20.58 14.88
CA LYS A 220 -2.86 -21.32 13.66
C LYS A 220 -1.68 -21.56 12.71
N ARG A 221 -0.48 -21.06 13.06
CA ARG A 221 0.74 -21.06 12.24
C ARG A 221 0.58 -20.28 10.94
N THR A 222 -0.26 -19.24 10.97
CA THR A 222 -0.46 -18.30 9.87
C THR A 222 0.16 -16.96 10.27
N PRO A 223 0.98 -16.33 9.40
CA PRO A 223 1.51 -15.00 9.68
C PRO A 223 0.38 -13.96 9.77
N ILE A 224 0.63 -12.86 10.48
CA ILE A 224 -0.25 -11.71 10.44
C ILE A 224 0.18 -10.84 9.26
N GLU A 225 -0.66 -10.77 8.24
CA GLU A 225 -0.30 -10.22 6.93
C GLU A 225 -1.41 -9.36 6.31
N LEU A 226 -1.03 -8.63 5.27
CA LEU A 226 -1.93 -8.05 4.28
C LEU A 226 -1.74 -8.80 2.95
N GLU A 227 -2.75 -9.54 2.51
CA GLU A 227 -2.73 -10.08 1.16
C GLU A 227 -3.03 -8.95 0.17
N THR A 228 -2.18 -8.77 -0.82
CA THR A 228 -2.37 -7.88 -1.96
C THR A 228 -2.39 -8.69 -3.25
N TYR A 229 -2.85 -8.10 -4.34
CA TYR A 229 -2.66 -8.68 -5.66
C TYR A 229 -1.57 -7.95 -6.41
N VAL A 230 -0.62 -8.70 -6.97
CA VAL A 230 0.22 -8.22 -8.05
C VAL A 230 -0.51 -8.46 -9.36
N ILE A 231 -0.70 -7.38 -10.11
CA ILE A 231 -1.43 -7.41 -11.37
C ILE A 231 -0.51 -6.87 -12.46
N LEU A 232 -0.19 -7.73 -13.43
CA LEU A 232 0.50 -7.34 -14.65
C LEU A 232 -0.45 -7.42 -15.83
N ALA A 233 -0.46 -6.38 -16.65
CA ALA A 233 -1.26 -6.33 -17.86
C ALA A 233 -0.60 -5.42 -18.90
N SER A 234 -0.81 -5.74 -20.17
CA SER A 234 -0.35 -4.92 -21.30
C SER A 234 -1.54 -4.25 -21.97
N LYS A 235 -1.43 -2.99 -22.38
CA LYS A 235 -2.46 -2.35 -23.22
C LYS A 235 -2.13 -2.49 -24.69
#